data_AF-A0A2G7LML9-F1
#
_entry.id   AF-A0A2G7LML9-F1
#
_cell.length_a   1.000
_cell.length_b   1.000
_cell.length_c   1.000
_cell.angle_alpha   90.00
_cell.angle_beta   90.00
_cell.angle_gamma   90.00
#
_symmetry.space_group_name_H-M   'P 1'
#
loop_
_entity.id
_entity.type
_entity.pdbx_description
1 polymer ?
#
loop_
_entity_poly.entity_id
_entity_poly.type
_entity_poly.pdbx_seq_one_letter_code
_entity_poly.pdbx_strand_id
1 'polypeptide(L)'
;MNGIEFKAKPGFKRMHIALMIGYWGGIGLLFALVCFKLWIGLKLQELFSAEKGIAHWFFSVHLSDTMTNSVMLPFTYFQPINPDMFDAKTAYLVVSLTNTTLIFITYIYSIGQIRNIIGSILSGSSPFNQANATRLKKLGIVVILYSLLAKLVLNILICLFVTRIFSINLGGISLIGIIIGILVLFVSEIFKYGVLLQEEHDSTL
;
A
#
# COMPACT_ATOMS: atom_id res chain seq x y z
N MET A 1 3.76 25.73 34.80
CA MET A 1 3.39 24.69 33.82
C MET A 1 4.21 23.43 34.09
N ASN A 2 3.74 22.57 34.99
CA ASN A 2 4.36 21.25 35.20
C ASN A 2 3.68 20.28 34.24
N GLY A 3 4.07 20.33 32.97
CA GLY A 3 3.65 19.32 32.00
C GLY A 3 4.12 17.96 32.48
N ILE A 4 3.21 17.00 32.58
CA ILE A 4 3.55 15.62 32.90
C ILE A 4 4.56 15.15 31.84
N GLU A 5 5.84 15.07 32.21
CA GLU A 5 6.87 14.52 31.33
C GLU A 5 6.52 13.06 31.04
N PHE A 6 6.01 12.79 29.85
CA PHE A 6 5.69 11.44 29.43
C PHE A 6 7.00 10.69 29.20
N LYS A 7 7.53 10.04 30.25
CA LYS A 7 8.74 9.20 30.13
C LYS A 7 8.42 7.99 29.26
N ALA A 8 8.78 8.07 27.98
CA ALA A 8 8.57 7.00 27.04
C ALA A 8 9.32 5.73 27.47
N LYS A 9 8.60 4.61 27.57
CA LYS A 9 9.19 3.31 27.91
C LYS A 9 10.27 2.92 26.89
N PRO A 10 11.34 2.21 27.29
CA PRO A 10 12.43 1.81 26.38
C PRO A 10 11.96 0.99 25.16
N GLY A 11 10.81 0.32 25.26
CA GLY A 11 10.16 -0.38 24.15
C GLY A 11 9.80 0.53 22.96
N PHE A 12 9.37 1.77 23.21
CA PHE A 12 9.01 2.71 22.14
C PHE A 12 10.22 3.12 21.30
N LYS A 13 11.40 3.23 21.92
CA LYS A 13 12.64 3.56 21.20
C LYS A 13 13.03 2.45 20.23
N ARG A 14 12.94 1.18 20.67
CA ARG A 14 13.19 0.01 19.80
C ARG A 14 12.18 -0.03 18.64
N MET A 15 10.90 0.21 18.93
CA MET A 15 9.85 0.24 17.91
C MET A 15 10.06 1.35 16.88
N HIS A 16 10.43 2.56 17.31
CA HIS A 16 10.73 3.66 16.39
C HIS A 16 11.92 3.35 15.48
N ILE A 17 12.99 2.73 15.99
CA ILE A 17 14.14 2.30 15.19
C ILE A 17 13.70 1.24 14.17
N ALA A 18 12.92 0.24 14.58
CA ALA A 18 12.40 -0.78 13.67
C ALA A 18 11.53 -0.16 12.55
N LEU A 19 10.65 0.79 12.89
CA LEU A 19 9.84 1.53 11.90
C LEU A 19 10.69 2.39 10.97
N MET A 20 11.77 2.99 11.46
CA MET A 20 12.70 3.76 10.64
C MET A 20 13.44 2.87 9.64
N ILE A 21 13.92 1.70 10.07
CA ILE A 21 14.53 0.70 9.19
C ILE A 21 13.52 0.21 8.15
N GLY A 22 12.28 -0.11 8.57
CA GLY A 22 11.22 -0.53 7.67
C GLY A 22 10.84 0.54 6.65
N TYR A 23 10.81 1.82 7.05
CA TYR A 23 10.52 2.94 6.15
C TYR A 23 11.59 3.11 5.07
N TRP A 24 12.86 3.26 5.47
CA TRP A 24 13.96 3.46 4.53
C TRP A 24 14.26 2.21 3.71
N GLY A 25 14.20 1.03 4.34
CA GLY A 25 14.30 -0.26 3.66
C GLY A 25 13.17 -0.45 2.65
N GLY A 26 11.94 -0.03 2.97
CA GLY A 26 10.80 -0.05 2.05
C GLY A 26 11.02 0.84 0.82
N ILE A 27 11.57 2.05 1.00
CA ILE A 27 11.93 2.94 -0.11
C ILE A 27 13.01 2.31 -0.99
N GLY A 28 14.09 1.81 -0.38
CA GLY A 28 15.18 1.16 -1.12
C GLY A 28 14.70 -0.07 -1.89
N LEU A 29 13.85 -0.89 -1.26
CA LEU A 29 13.28 -2.09 -1.89
C LEU A 29 12.31 -1.75 -3.02
N LEU A 30 11.48 -0.72 -2.87
CA LEU A 30 10.63 -0.22 -3.96
C LEU A 30 11.49 0.19 -5.16
N PHE A 31 12.53 0.99 -4.93
CA PHE A 31 13.43 1.43 -6.00
C PHE A 31 14.10 0.23 -6.69
N ALA A 32 14.64 -0.71 -5.92
CA ALA A 32 15.27 -1.91 -6.46
C ALA A 32 14.29 -2.76 -7.29
N LEU A 33 13.05 -2.97 -6.81
CA LEU A 33 12.04 -3.74 -7.53
C LEU A 33 11.58 -3.03 -8.81
N VAL A 34 11.39 -1.71 -8.78
CA VAL A 34 11.04 -0.93 -9.97
C VAL A 34 12.17 -1.01 -11.00
N CYS A 35 13.42 -0.77 -10.60
CA CYS A 35 14.57 -0.91 -11.49
C CYS A 35 14.68 -2.34 -12.07
N PHE A 36 14.46 -3.36 -11.25
CA PHE A 36 14.46 -4.76 -11.71
C PHE A 36 13.36 -5.04 -12.74
N LYS A 37 12.13 -4.55 -12.52
CA LYS A 37 11.03 -4.70 -13.47
C LYS A 37 11.25 -3.92 -14.76
N LEU A 38 11.84 -2.73 -14.68
CA LEU A 38 12.25 -1.96 -15.86
C LEU A 38 13.35 -2.68 -16.65
N TRP A 39 14.33 -3.27 -15.97
CA TRP A 39 15.37 -4.09 -16.59
C TRP A 39 14.78 -5.32 -17.28
N ILE A 40 13.81 -6.00 -16.66
CA ILE A 40 13.03 -7.07 -17.31
C ILE A 40 12.34 -6.52 -18.58
N GLY A 41 11.77 -5.32 -18.52
CA GLY A 41 11.13 -4.67 -19.66
C GLY A 41 12.06 -4.40 -20.85
N LEU A 42 13.39 -4.41 -20.66
CA LEU A 42 14.36 -4.29 -21.75
C LEU A 42 14.62 -5.62 -22.47
N LYS A 43 14.11 -6.75 -21.95
CA LYS A 43 14.25 -8.08 -22.57
C LYS A 43 13.39 -8.23 -23.82
N LEU A 44 13.76 -9.18 -24.68
CA LEU A 44 13.03 -9.52 -25.90
C LEU A 44 11.62 -10.02 -25.58
N GLN A 45 10.67 -9.73 -26.47
CA GLN A 45 9.25 -10.07 -26.29
C GLN A 45 9.02 -11.59 -26.26
N GLU A 46 9.81 -12.37 -26.99
CA GLU A 46 9.72 -13.84 -27.05
C GLU A 46 9.94 -14.54 -25.71
N LEU A 47 10.59 -13.86 -24.75
CA LEU A 47 10.80 -14.37 -23.40
C LEU A 47 9.55 -14.24 -22.51
N PHE A 48 8.52 -13.53 -22.97
CA PHE A 48 7.28 -13.31 -22.25
C PHE A 48 6.19 -14.25 -22.76
N SER A 49 5.51 -14.90 -21.82
CA SER A 49 4.40 -15.78 -22.10
C SER A 49 3.16 -15.35 -21.29
N ALA A 50 1.98 -15.55 -21.89
CA ALA A 50 0.70 -15.32 -21.26
C ALA A 50 -0.11 -16.62 -21.31
N GLU A 51 -0.33 -17.22 -20.15
CA GLU A 51 -1.08 -18.46 -20.01
C GLU A 51 -2.44 -18.20 -19.36
N LYS A 52 -3.49 -18.69 -20.00
CA LYS A 52 -4.86 -18.60 -19.48
C LYS A 52 -5.10 -19.76 -18.51
N GLY A 53 -5.25 -19.45 -17.22
CA GLY A 53 -5.67 -20.40 -16.20
C GLY A 53 -7.19 -20.54 -16.10
N ILE A 54 -7.67 -21.15 -15.01
CA ILE A 54 -9.10 -21.39 -14.77
C ILE A 54 -9.83 -20.11 -14.35
N ALA A 55 -9.17 -19.25 -13.58
CA ALA A 55 -9.76 -18.01 -13.02
C ALA A 55 -8.82 -16.79 -13.10
N HIS A 56 -7.68 -16.94 -13.74
CA HIS A 56 -6.59 -15.97 -13.74
C HIS A 56 -5.71 -16.15 -14.95
N TRP A 57 -5.02 -15.07 -15.32
CA TRP A 57 -3.90 -15.08 -16.25
C TRP A 57 -2.60 -15.25 -15.49
N PHE A 58 -1.68 -16.01 -16.06
CA PHE A 58 -0.28 -16.01 -15.67
C PHE A 58 0.53 -15.31 -16.75
N PHE A 59 1.17 -14.21 -16.35
CA PHE A 59 2.17 -13.56 -17.19
C PHE A 59 3.54 -13.94 -16.67
N SER A 60 4.33 -14.61 -17.48
CA SER A 60 5.66 -15.11 -17.11
C SER A 60 6.74 -14.49 -17.98
N VAL A 61 7.93 -14.34 -17.40
CA VAL A 61 9.16 -14.07 -18.14
C VAL A 61 10.21 -15.11 -17.78
N HIS A 62 10.78 -15.75 -18.79
CA HIS A 62 11.90 -16.67 -18.64
C HIS A 62 13.20 -15.87 -18.55
N LEU A 63 13.82 -15.84 -17.36
CA LEU A 63 15.05 -15.10 -17.10
C LEU A 63 16.31 -15.95 -17.34
N SER A 64 16.18 -17.27 -17.14
CA SER A 64 17.16 -18.30 -17.47
C SER A 64 16.44 -19.64 -17.59
N ASP A 65 17.17 -20.71 -17.95
CA ASP A 65 16.61 -22.06 -18.11
C ASP A 65 15.92 -22.60 -16.83
N THR A 66 16.27 -22.07 -15.66
CA THR A 66 15.73 -22.52 -14.36
C THR A 66 14.95 -21.45 -13.62
N MET A 67 14.91 -20.21 -14.12
CA MET A 67 14.24 -19.11 -13.43
C MET A 67 13.17 -18.45 -14.29
N THR A 68 11.93 -18.60 -13.85
CA THR A 68 10.77 -17.90 -14.39
C THR A 68 10.22 -16.95 -13.34
N ASN A 69 9.94 -15.71 -13.72
CA ASN A 69 9.24 -14.77 -12.86
C ASN A 69 7.83 -14.59 -13.39
N SER A 70 6.83 -14.95 -12.59
CA SER A 70 5.43 -14.90 -12.98
C SER A 70 4.63 -13.92 -12.13
N VAL A 71 3.60 -13.34 -12.75
CA VAL A 71 2.59 -12.52 -12.09
C VAL A 71 1.22 -13.06 -12.44
N MET A 72 0.42 -13.28 -11.41
CA MET A 72 -0.93 -13.80 -11.52
C MET A 72 -1.94 -12.64 -11.52
N LEU A 73 -2.88 -12.65 -12.46
CA LEU A 73 -3.93 -11.66 -12.57
C LEU A 73 -5.32 -12.30 -12.70
N PRO A 74 -6.19 -12.19 -11.68
CA PRO A 74 -7.55 -12.70 -11.73
C PRO A 74 -8.38 -12.17 -12.91
N PHE A 75 -9.28 -12.99 -13.46
CA PHE A 75 -10.18 -12.60 -14.54
C PHE A 75 -11.17 -11.49 -14.16
N THR A 76 -11.35 -11.27 -12.86
CA THR A 76 -12.11 -10.12 -12.33
C THR A 76 -11.45 -8.79 -12.67
N TYR A 77 -10.12 -8.74 -12.87
CA TYR A 77 -9.40 -7.51 -13.19
C TYR A 77 -9.08 -7.40 -14.68
N PHE A 78 -8.86 -8.52 -15.36
CA PHE A 78 -8.57 -8.60 -16.78
C PHE A 78 -9.35 -9.73 -17.41
N GLN A 79 -10.30 -9.37 -18.28
CA GLN A 79 -11.22 -10.32 -18.86
C GLN A 79 -10.49 -11.42 -19.64
N PRO A 80 -11.06 -12.63 -19.71
CA PRO A 80 -10.47 -13.74 -20.45
C PRO A 80 -10.67 -13.54 -21.97
N ILE A 81 -9.93 -12.60 -22.55
CA ILE A 81 -9.88 -12.33 -23.99
C ILE A 81 -8.94 -13.29 -24.72
N ASN A 82 -8.95 -13.29 -26.06
CA ASN A 82 -8.00 -14.10 -26.83
C ASN A 82 -6.57 -13.59 -26.57
N PRO A 83 -5.59 -14.47 -26.24
CA PRO A 83 -4.17 -14.11 -26.10
C PRO A 83 -3.60 -13.26 -27.25
N ASP A 84 -4.07 -13.46 -28.48
CA ASP A 84 -3.60 -12.72 -29.65
C ASP A 84 -4.01 -11.24 -29.64
N MET A 85 -4.93 -10.84 -28.75
CA MET A 85 -5.46 -9.47 -28.67
C MET A 85 -4.60 -8.53 -27.81
N PHE A 86 -3.56 -9.04 -27.14
CA PHE A 86 -2.72 -8.22 -26.29
C PHE A 86 -1.26 -8.69 -26.32
N ASP A 87 -0.34 -7.77 -26.04
CA ASP A 87 1.07 -8.10 -25.87
C ASP A 87 1.36 -8.59 -24.45
N ALA A 88 1.87 -9.82 -24.32
CA ALA A 88 2.21 -10.46 -23.04
C ALA A 88 3.25 -9.66 -22.24
N LYS A 89 4.21 -9.04 -22.93
CA LYS A 89 5.25 -8.21 -22.29
C LYS A 89 4.64 -6.96 -21.67
N THR A 90 3.82 -6.24 -22.43
CA THR A 90 3.12 -5.04 -21.95
C THR A 90 2.18 -5.37 -20.79
N ALA A 91 1.42 -6.47 -20.89
CA ALA A 91 0.57 -6.96 -19.81
C ALA A 91 1.38 -7.25 -18.52
N TYR A 92 2.47 -8.00 -18.64
CA TYR A 92 3.37 -8.29 -17.52
C TYR A 92 3.88 -7.02 -16.83
N LEU A 93 4.39 -6.06 -17.61
CA LEU A 93 4.97 -4.83 -17.09
C LEU A 93 3.93 -3.97 -16.39
N VAL A 94 2.78 -3.72 -17.03
CA VAL A 94 1.69 -2.93 -16.47
C VAL A 94 1.22 -3.52 -15.15
N VAL A 95 0.96 -4.82 -15.11
CA VAL A 95 0.44 -5.49 -13.90
C VAL A 95 1.50 -5.49 -12.79
N SER A 96 2.72 -5.89 -13.11
CA SER A 96 3.79 -6.03 -12.11
C SER A 96 4.22 -4.69 -11.51
N LEU A 97 4.41 -3.65 -12.34
CA LEU A 97 4.77 -2.31 -11.89
C LEU A 97 3.65 -1.66 -11.09
N THR A 98 2.41 -1.76 -11.56
CA THR A 98 1.26 -1.16 -10.86
C THR A 98 1.07 -1.79 -9.48
N ASN A 99 1.06 -3.12 -9.40
CA ASN A 99 0.89 -3.83 -8.12
C ASN A 99 2.02 -3.49 -7.14
N THR A 100 3.28 -3.53 -7.61
CA THR A 100 4.44 -3.21 -6.77
C THR A 100 4.33 -1.77 -6.27
N THR A 101 4.08 -0.82 -7.16
CA THR A 101 4.06 0.61 -6.82
C THR A 101 2.94 0.95 -5.84
N LEU A 102 1.71 0.47 -6.09
CA LEU A 102 0.57 0.75 -5.22
C LEU A 102 0.77 0.17 -3.81
N ILE A 103 1.23 -1.08 -3.71
CA ILE A 103 1.48 -1.73 -2.41
C ILE A 103 2.54 -0.96 -1.62
N PHE A 104 3.67 -0.65 -2.24
CA PHE A 104 4.78 -0.01 -1.56
C PHE A 104 4.48 1.44 -1.18
N ILE A 105 3.79 2.22 -2.02
CA ILE A 105 3.39 3.60 -1.66
C ILE A 105 2.50 3.58 -0.42
N THR A 106 1.49 2.70 -0.39
CA THR A 106 0.59 2.56 0.78
C THR A 106 1.35 2.08 2.02
N TYR A 107 2.28 1.13 1.87
CA TYR A 107 3.14 0.64 2.95
C TYR A 107 4.04 1.75 3.54
N ILE A 108 4.80 2.44 2.68
CA ILE A 108 5.73 3.51 3.06
C ILE A 108 4.97 4.65 3.75
N TYR A 109 3.84 5.07 3.18
CA TYR A 109 3.00 6.08 3.80
C TYR A 109 2.53 5.64 5.19
N SER A 110 2.05 4.40 5.30
CA SER A 110 1.49 3.89 6.54
C SER A 110 2.53 3.81 7.66
N ILE A 111 3.69 3.23 7.36
CA ILE A 111 4.82 3.19 8.31
C ILE A 111 5.30 4.58 8.66
N GLY A 112 5.35 5.51 7.69
CA GLY A 112 5.72 6.90 7.95
C GLY A 112 4.81 7.57 8.98
N GLN A 113 3.49 7.38 8.87
CA GLN A 113 2.54 7.93 9.86
C GLN A 113 2.71 7.29 11.23
N ILE A 114 2.85 5.96 11.30
CA ILE A 114 3.04 5.25 12.58
C ILE A 114 4.35 5.71 13.24
N ARG A 115 5.44 5.80 12.46
CA ARG A 115 6.73 6.31 12.93
C ARG A 115 6.59 7.71 13.53
N ASN A 116 5.86 8.61 12.89
CA ASN A 116 5.64 9.97 13.39
C ASN A 116 4.84 10.00 14.70
N ILE A 117 3.87 9.11 14.87
CA ILE A 117 3.12 8.94 16.14
C ILE A 117 4.06 8.48 17.25
N ILE A 118 4.89 7.47 17.00
CA ILE A 118 5.85 6.98 18.00
C ILE A 118 6.92 8.04 18.28
N GLY A 119 7.37 8.76 17.26
CA GLY A 119 8.32 9.86 17.38
C GLY A 119 7.81 10.95 18.32
N SER A 120 6.53 11.34 18.23
CA SER A 120 5.96 12.34 19.15
C SER A 120 5.89 11.85 20.59
N ILE A 121 5.60 10.56 20.80
CA ILE A 121 5.57 9.97 22.14
C ILE A 121 6.99 9.95 22.73
N LEU A 122 8.01 9.65 21.90
CA LEU A 122 9.41 9.68 22.31
C LEU A 122 9.92 11.09 22.64
N SER A 123 9.37 12.13 22.02
CA SER A 123 9.68 13.53 22.35
C SER A 123 8.95 14.04 23.62
N GLY A 124 8.29 13.15 24.36
CA GLY A 124 7.61 13.48 25.62
C GLY A 124 6.19 14.03 25.45
N SER A 125 5.66 14.08 24.23
CA SER A 125 4.27 14.49 23.99
C SER A 125 3.30 13.37 24.38
N SER A 126 2.13 13.75 24.90
CA SER A 126 1.01 12.83 25.11
C SER A 126 0.69 12.06 23.82
N PRO A 127 0.41 10.74 23.89
CA PRO A 127 -0.08 9.99 22.73
C PRO A 127 -1.40 10.57 22.21
N PHE A 128 -2.22 11.11 23.10
CA PHE A 128 -3.45 11.83 22.81
C PHE A 128 -3.11 13.28 22.50
N ASN A 129 -2.81 13.55 21.24
CA ASN A 129 -2.68 14.91 20.73
C ASN A 129 -3.36 15.02 19.36
N GLN A 130 -3.77 16.23 19.00
CA GLN A 130 -4.53 16.47 17.78
C GLN A 130 -3.78 16.06 16.51
N ALA A 131 -2.44 16.16 16.51
CA ALA A 131 -1.61 15.72 15.40
C ALA A 131 -1.67 14.20 15.21
N ASN A 132 -1.58 13.42 16.29
CA ASN A 132 -1.65 11.96 16.26
C ASN A 132 -3.04 11.46 15.87
N ALA A 133 -4.10 12.09 16.38
CA ALA A 133 -5.47 11.82 15.92
C ALA A 133 -5.57 12.03 14.40
N THR A 134 -5.08 13.17 13.89
CA THR A 134 -5.10 13.45 12.46
C THR A 134 -4.29 12.44 11.64
N ARG A 135 -3.15 11.96 12.15
CA ARG A 135 -2.34 10.92 11.49
C ARG A 135 -3.09 9.58 11.41
N LEU A 136 -3.77 9.17 12.48
CA LEU A 136 -4.62 7.98 12.49
C LEU A 136 -5.81 8.11 11.52
N LYS A 137 -6.48 9.28 11.49
CA LYS A 137 -7.53 9.56 10.50
C LYS A 137 -7.03 9.36 9.08
N LYS A 138 -5.85 9.92 8.76
CA LYS A 138 -5.22 9.78 7.44
C LYS A 138 -4.89 8.33 7.10
N LEU A 139 -4.41 7.55 8.08
CA LEU A 139 -4.17 6.11 7.91
C LEU A 139 -5.46 5.36 7.53
N GLY A 140 -6.54 5.58 8.28
CA GLY A 140 -7.84 4.96 7.99
C GLY A 140 -8.35 5.31 6.59
N ILE A 141 -8.27 6.59 6.20
CA ILE A 141 -8.65 7.06 4.86
C ILE A 141 -7.82 6.38 3.78
N VAL A 142 -6.49 6.32 3.94
CA VAL A 142 -5.59 5.70 2.94
C VAL A 142 -5.90 4.22 2.76
N VAL A 143 -6.21 3.48 3.84
CA VAL A 143 -6.59 2.07 3.75
C VAL A 143 -7.92 1.89 3.00
N ILE A 144 -8.91 2.74 3.26
CA ILE A 144 -10.20 2.73 2.53
C ILE A 144 -9.97 3.06 1.05
N LEU A 145 -9.23 4.12 0.76
CA LEU A 145 -8.93 4.53 -0.62
C LEU A 145 -8.17 3.45 -1.37
N TYR A 146 -7.16 2.82 -0.77
CA TYR A 146 -6.46 1.69 -1.38
C TYR A 146 -7.41 0.54 -1.68
N SER A 147 -8.29 0.20 -0.74
CA SER A 147 -9.26 -0.91 -0.86
C SER A 147 -10.31 -0.69 -1.96
N LEU A 148 -10.62 0.58 -2.27
CA LEU A 148 -11.55 0.98 -3.32
C LEU A 148 -10.85 1.18 -4.67
N LEU A 149 -9.72 1.89 -4.68
CA LEU A 149 -9.12 2.45 -5.89
C LEU A 149 -7.99 1.61 -6.47
N ALA A 150 -7.26 0.81 -5.68
CA ALA A 150 -6.06 0.14 -6.18
C ALA A 150 -6.36 -0.75 -7.41
N LYS A 151 -7.47 -1.49 -7.35
CA LYS A 151 -7.92 -2.35 -8.45
C LYS A 151 -8.53 -1.58 -9.60
N LEU A 152 -9.20 -0.47 -9.31
CA LEU A 152 -9.72 0.43 -10.35
C LEU A 152 -8.57 1.03 -11.17
N VAL A 153 -7.51 1.50 -10.50
CA VAL A 153 -6.30 2.01 -11.14
C VAL A 153 -5.67 0.92 -12.01
N LEU A 154 -5.51 -0.30 -11.48
CA LEU A 154 -4.98 -1.42 -12.26
C LEU A 154 -5.82 -1.72 -13.50
N ASN A 155 -7.14 -1.81 -13.36
CA ASN A 155 -8.05 -2.07 -14.47
C ASN A 155 -8.00 -0.96 -15.53
N ILE A 156 -7.97 0.31 -15.12
CA ILE A 156 -7.82 1.45 -16.03
C ILE A 156 -6.50 1.35 -16.80
N LEU A 157 -5.38 1.08 -16.12
CA LEU A 157 -4.07 0.95 -16.77
C LEU A 157 -4.04 -0.23 -17.75
N ILE A 158 -4.67 -1.35 -17.41
CA ILE A 158 -4.83 -2.49 -18.30
C ILE A 158 -5.66 -2.11 -19.54
N CYS A 159 -6.78 -1.39 -19.35
CA CYS A 159 -7.60 -0.94 -20.46
C CYS A 159 -6.84 0.00 -21.39
N LEU A 160 -6.05 0.92 -20.84
CA LEU A 160 -5.30 1.92 -21.61
C LEU A 160 -4.09 1.33 -22.34
N PHE A 161 -3.32 0.48 -21.67
CA PHE A 161 -2.01 0.03 -22.17
C PHE A 161 -2.01 -1.40 -22.73
N VAL A 162 -2.94 -2.26 -22.32
CA VAL A 162 -2.94 -3.69 -22.68
C VAL A 162 -4.03 -4.02 -23.70
N THR A 163 -5.31 -3.86 -23.34
CA THR A 163 -6.43 -4.31 -24.20
C THR A 163 -6.87 -3.28 -25.21
N ARG A 164 -6.75 -1.98 -24.89
CA ARG A 164 -7.41 -0.87 -25.62
C ARG A 164 -8.93 -1.02 -25.70
N ILE A 165 -9.53 -1.85 -24.83
CA ILE A 165 -10.97 -2.06 -24.71
C ILE A 165 -11.41 -1.45 -23.38
N PHE A 166 -12.39 -0.55 -23.43
CA PHE A 166 -12.92 0.08 -22.23
C PHE A 166 -13.89 -0.87 -21.51
N SER A 167 -13.39 -1.58 -20.50
CA SER A 167 -14.21 -2.46 -19.66
C SER A 167 -13.82 -2.33 -18.19
N ILE A 168 -14.60 -1.53 -17.46
CA ILE A 168 -14.39 -1.28 -16.03
C ILE A 168 -15.18 -2.33 -15.23
N ASN A 169 -14.46 -3.11 -14.43
CA ASN A 169 -15.05 -4.02 -13.45
C ASN A 169 -14.94 -3.43 -12.03
N LEU A 170 -16.10 -3.15 -11.40
CA LEU A 170 -16.19 -2.62 -10.04
C LEU A 170 -16.22 -3.72 -8.96
N GLY A 171 -16.29 -5.00 -9.34
CA GLY A 171 -16.31 -6.16 -8.42
C GLY A 171 -15.00 -6.38 -7.65
N GLY A 172 -14.03 -5.48 -7.77
CA GLY A 172 -12.74 -5.55 -7.08
C GLY A 172 -12.77 -5.06 -5.63
N ILE A 173 -13.82 -4.39 -5.15
CA ILE A 173 -13.77 -3.71 -3.84
C ILE A 173 -13.45 -4.69 -2.69
N SER A 174 -12.44 -4.36 -1.87
CA SER A 174 -12.10 -5.15 -0.68
C SER A 174 -12.90 -4.68 0.54
N LEU A 175 -14.01 -5.36 0.85
CA LEU A 175 -14.83 -5.07 2.03
C LEU A 175 -14.03 -5.19 3.33
N ILE A 176 -13.15 -6.20 3.43
CA ILE A 176 -12.29 -6.40 4.60
C ILE A 176 -11.39 -5.18 4.81
N GLY A 177 -10.78 -4.67 3.73
CA GLY A 177 -9.92 -3.49 3.80
C GLY A 177 -10.70 -2.23 4.21
N ILE A 178 -11.92 -2.07 3.73
CA ILE A 178 -12.82 -0.98 4.15
C ILE A 178 -13.11 -1.07 5.65
N ILE A 179 -13.46 -2.26 6.15
CA ILE A 179 -13.74 -2.48 7.58
C ILE A 179 -12.51 -2.14 8.42
N ILE A 180 -11.32 -2.60 8.04
CA ILE A 180 -10.07 -2.26 8.74
C ILE A 180 -9.85 -0.74 8.74
N GLY A 181 -10.06 -0.07 7.61
CA GLY A 181 -9.94 1.37 7.53
C GLY A 181 -10.93 2.12 8.43
N ILE A 182 -12.18 1.67 8.49
CA ILE A 182 -13.21 2.22 9.40
C ILE A 182 -12.81 2.02 10.87
N LEU A 183 -12.27 0.85 11.23
CA LEU A 183 -11.78 0.61 12.59
C LEU A 183 -10.66 1.58 12.97
N VAL A 184 -9.73 1.86 12.05
CA VAL A 184 -8.67 2.86 12.28
C VAL A 184 -9.27 4.27 12.44
N LEU A 185 -10.33 4.61 11.71
CA LEU A 185 -11.06 5.87 11.91
C LEU A 185 -11.70 5.96 13.30
N PHE A 186 -12.29 4.87 13.81
CA PHE A 186 -12.80 4.86 15.18
C PHE A 186 -11.69 5.07 16.21
N VAL A 187 -10.53 4.44 16.04
CA VAL A 187 -9.36 4.69 16.90
C VAL A 187 -8.94 6.17 16.82
N SER A 188 -9.01 6.79 15.65
CA SER A 188 -8.76 8.23 15.52
C SER A 188 -9.74 9.09 16.32
N GLU A 189 -11.03 8.75 16.36
CA GLU A 189 -12.01 9.51 17.14
C GLU A 189 -11.82 9.30 18.65
N ILE A 190 -11.46 8.09 19.08
CA ILE A 190 -11.06 7.82 20.48
C ILE A 190 -9.88 8.71 20.87
N PHE A 191 -8.90 8.89 19.99
CA PHE A 191 -7.76 9.77 20.26
C PHE A 191 -8.19 11.24 20.41
N LYS A 192 -9.12 11.74 19.59
CA LYS A 192 -9.64 13.11 19.75
C LYS A 192 -10.40 13.29 21.05
N TYR A 193 -11.22 12.31 21.42
CA TYR A 193 -11.91 12.34 22.70
C TYR A 193 -10.92 12.36 23.88
N GLY A 194 -9.83 11.59 23.77
CA GLY A 194 -8.73 11.64 24.74
C GLY A 194 -8.05 13.00 24.83
N VAL A 195 -7.94 13.75 23.72
CA VAL A 195 -7.43 15.14 23.74
C VAL A 195 -8.38 16.06 24.50
N LEU A 196 -9.67 15.98 24.22
CA LEU A 196 -10.69 16.80 24.88
C LEU A 196 -10.69 16.56 26.41
N LEU A 197 -10.60 15.30 26.84
CA LEU A 197 -10.50 14.97 28.26
C LEU A 197 -9.23 15.52 28.93
N GLN A 198 -8.11 15.59 28.20
CA GLN A 198 -6.89 16.19 28.71
C GLN A 198 -7.04 17.71 28.86
N GLU A 199 -7.69 18.37 27.89
CA GLU A 199 -7.98 19.81 27.94
C GLU A 199 -8.91 20.16 29.11
N GLU A 200 -9.97 19.38 29.35
CA GLU A 200 -10.88 19.59 30.48
C GLU A 200 -10.17 19.46 31.83
N HIS A 201 -9.30 18.45 31.99
CA HIS A 201 -8.53 18.24 33.21
C HIS A 201 -7.53 19.36 33.47
N ASP A 202 -6.82 19.82 32.44
CA ASP A 202 -5.85 20.91 32.55
C ASP A 202 -6.52 22.27 32.83
N SER A 203 -7.78 22.45 32.39
CA SER A 203 -8.55 23.68 32.64
C SER A 203 -9.15 23.79 34.05
N THR A 204 -9.18 22.69 34.81
CA THR A 204 -9.76 22.62 36.16
C THR A 204 -8.72 22.72 37.29
N LEU A 205 -7.43 22.82 36.97
CA LEU A 205 -6.31 23.04 37.91
C LEU A 205 -5.86 24.50 37.91
#